data_AF-A0A535P0R9-F1
#
_entry.id   AF-A0A535P0R9-F1
#
_cell.length_a   1.000
_cell.length_b   1.000
_cell.length_c   1.000
_cell.angle_alpha   90.00
_cell.angle_beta   90.00
_cell.angle_gamma   90.00
#
_symmetry.space_group_name_H-M   'P 1'
#
loop_
_entity.id
_entity.type
_entity.pdbx_description
1 polymer ?
#
loop_
_entity_poly.entity_id
_entity_poly.type
_entity_poly.pdbx_seq_one_letter_code
_entity_poly.pdbx_strand_id
1 'polypeptide(L)' 'MRLDDATWRRRVTERARLVAEVDGVVAGTVSGGDGEVSGAAAMTAMWVDPRFRRQGVGDVLV' A
#
# COMPACT_ATOMS: atom_id res chain seq x y z
N MET A 1 4.13 5.71 18.79
CA MET A 1 3.14 4.72 19.27
C MET A 1 3.58 3.34 18.80
N ARG A 2 3.85 2.40 19.70
CA ARG A 2 4.17 1.01 19.34
C ARG A 2 2.83 0.26 19.28
N LEU A 3 2.49 -0.27 18.11
CA LEU A 3 1.32 -1.14 17.96
C LEU A 3 1.65 -2.50 18.60
N ASP A 4 0.69 -3.08 19.31
CA ASP A 4 0.78 -4.50 19.66
C ASP A 4 0.59 -5.36 18.40
N ASP A 5 1.04 -6.61 18.48
CA ASP A 5 1.00 -7.55 17.36
C ASP A 5 -0.41 -7.79 16.83
N ALA A 6 -1.42 -7.81 17.71
CA ALA A 6 -2.81 -8.07 17.33
C ALA A 6 -3.37 -6.90 16.51
N THR A 7 -3.15 -5.67 16.97
CA THR A 7 -3.55 -4.44 16.30
C THR A 7 -2.80 -4.29 14.98
N TRP A 8 -1.50 -4.61 14.94
CA TRP A 8 -0.73 -4.62 13.70
C TRP A 8 -1.27 -5.65 12.70
N ARG A 9 -1.52 -6.89 13.12
CA ARG A 9 -2.03 -7.96 12.24
C ARG A 9 -3.40 -7.60 11.67
N ARG A 10 -4.32 -7.15 12.53
CA ARG A 10 -5.65 -6.71 12.12
C ARG A 10 -5.56 -5.59 11.08
N ARG A 11 -4.72 -4.58 11.35
CA ARG A 11 -4.46 -3.46 10.43
C ARG A 11 -3.89 -3.90 9.09
N VAL A 12 -3.09 -4.97 9.04
CA VAL A 12 -2.57 -5.52 7.77
C VAL A 12 -3.65 -6.29 7.02
N THR A 13 -4.51 -7.03 7.72
CA THR A 13 -5.55 -7.87 7.10
C THR A 13 -6.76 -7.07 6.60
N GLU A 14 -7.14 -6.00 7.31
CA GLU A 14 -8.31 -5.18 6.95
C GLU A 14 -8.05 -4.18 5.82
N ARG A 15 -6.79 -4.04 5.38
CA ARG A 15 -6.43 -3.06 4.36
C ARG A 15 -6.68 -3.56 2.95
N ALA A 16 -7.24 -2.67 2.14
CA ALA A 16 -7.25 -2.85 0.70
C ALA A 16 -5.81 -2.88 0.19
N ARG A 17 -5.52 -3.81 -0.73
CA ARG A 17 -4.24 -3.90 -1.42
C ARG A 17 -4.46 -3.84 -2.91
N LEU A 18 -3.74 -2.94 -3.55
CA LEU A 18 -3.72 -2.76 -5.00
C LEU A 18 -2.34 -3.16 -5.50
N VAL A 19 -2.30 -3.82 -6.66
CA VAL A 19 -1.06 -4.19 -7.35
C VAL A 19 -1.03 -3.48 -8.69
N ALA A 20 0.14 -2.97 -9.06
CA ALA A 20 0.40 -2.47 -10.41
C ALA A 20 1.18 -3.55 -11.16
N GLU A 21 0.69 -3.89 -12.35
CA GLU A 21 1.31 -4.88 -13.23
C GLU A 21 1.74 -4.23 -14.53
N VAL A 22 2.94 -4.57 -14.99
CA VAL A 22 3.49 -4.17 -16.29
C VAL A 22 3.79 -5.46 -17.05
N ASP A 23 3.10 -5.67 -18.17
CA ASP A 23 3.23 -6.89 -18.99
C ASP A 23 3.09 -8.20 -18.18
N GLY A 24 2.17 -8.21 -17.21
CA GLY A 24 1.92 -9.35 -16.31
C GLY A 24 2.95 -9.54 -15.20
N VAL A 25 3.92 -8.63 -15.05
CA VAL A 25 4.88 -8.63 -13.95
C VAL A 25 4.45 -7.62 -12.89
N VAL A 26 4.35 -8.06 -11.62
CA VAL A 26 4.07 -7.16 -10.50
C VAL A 26 5.20 -6.14 -10.35
N ALA A 27 4.90 -4.88 -10.66
CA ALA A 27 5.84 -3.77 -10.66
C ALA A 27 5.78 -2.95 -9.36
N GLY A 28 4.69 -3.07 -8.59
CA GLY A 28 4.52 -2.37 -7.33
C GLY A 28 3.23 -2.74 -6.61
N THR A 29 3.10 -2.26 -5.38
CA THR A 29 1.86 -2.37 -4.60
C THR A 29 1.70 -1.17 -3.67
N VAL A 30 0.44 -0.86 -3.36
CA VAL A 30 0.06 0.00 -2.23
C VAL A 30 -0.96 -0.72 -1.36
N SER A 31 -0.91 -0.46 -0.06
CA SER A 31 -1.95 -0.88 0.87
C SER A 31 -2.45 0.31 1.68
N GLY A 32 -3.76 0.43 1.79
CA GLY A 32 -4.44 1.55 2.42
C GLY A 32 -5.82 1.18 2.95
N GLY A 33 -6.37 2.05 3.77
CA GLY A 33 -7.70 1.92 4.34
C GLY A 33 -8.03 3.14 5.18
N ASP A 34 -9.01 3.03 6.06
CA ASP A 34 -9.40 4.13 6.93
C ASP A 34 -8.25 4.58 7.83
N GLY A 35 -8.09 5.90 7.94
CA GLY A 35 -7.18 6.56 8.86
C GLY A 35 -7.75 6.67 10.27
N GLU A 36 -6.91 7.06 11.22
CA GLU A 36 -7.32 7.24 12.63
C GLU A 36 -8.21 8.47 12.83
N VAL A 37 -8.21 9.40 11.88
CA VAL A 37 -9.09 10.56 11.83
C VAL A 37 -10.25 10.26 10.89
N SER A 38 -11.48 10.51 11.37
CA SER A 38 -12.70 10.33 10.58
C SER A 38 -12.61 11.04 9.22
N GLY A 39 -12.88 10.29 8.15
CA GLY A 39 -12.85 10.80 6.77
C GLY A 39 -11.48 10.89 6.13
N ALA A 40 -10.40 10.49 6.84
CA ALA A 40 -9.07 10.37 6.25
C ALA A 40 -8.80 8.93 5.79
N ALA A 41 -8.10 8.77 4.68
CA ALA A 41 -7.47 7.50 4.31
C ALA A 41 -6.02 7.47 4.81
N ALA A 42 -5.51 6.28 5.13
CA ALA A 42 -4.14 6.07 5.54
C ALA A 42 -3.46 4.97 4.71
N MET A 43 -2.38 5.34 4.04
CA MET A 43 -1.44 4.40 3.42
C MET A 43 -0.57 3.75 4.50
N THR A 44 -0.33 2.45 4.40
CA THR A 44 0.48 1.71 5.39
C THR A 44 1.73 1.08 4.83
N ALA A 45 1.71 0.69 3.56
CA ALA A 45 2.91 0.25 2.88
C ALA A 45 2.77 0.51 1.38
N MET A 46 3.88 0.89 0.77
CA MET A 46 4.03 1.04 -0.67
C MET A 46 5.42 0.60 -1.07
N TRP A 47 5.54 -0.05 -2.22
CA TRP A 47 6.82 -0.22 -2.89
C TRP A 47 6.66 -0.23 -4.41
N VAL A 48 7.74 0.15 -5.09
CA VAL A 48 7.92 0.01 -6.53
C VAL A 48 9.23 -0.72 -6.77
N ASP A 49 9.19 -1.80 -7.56
CA ASP A 49 10.37 -2.59 -7.92
C ASP A 49 11.38 -1.65 -8.61
N PRO A 50 12.66 -1.65 -8.19
CA PRO A 50 13.69 -0.79 -8.76
C PRO A 50 13.74 -0.73 -10.29
N ARG A 51 13.44 -1.85 -10.97
CA ARG A 51 13.46 -1.97 -12.44
C ARG A 51 12.38 -1.12 -13.13
N PHE A 52 11.29 -0.81 -12.43
CA PHE A 52 10.14 -0.06 -12.94
C PHE A 52 10.03 1.35 -12.35
N ARG A 53 11.02 1.79 -11.56
CA ARG A 53 11.04 3.14 -11.01
C ARG A 53 11.23 4.19 -12.10
N ARG A 54 10.70 5.40 -11.84
CA ARG A 54 10.72 6.54 -12.77
C ARG A 54 9.97 6.28 -14.10
N GLN A 55 9.01 5.36 -14.08
CA GLN A 55 8.13 5.02 -15.21
C GLN A 55 6.65 5.26 -14.88
N GLY A 56 6.34 5.99 -13.80
CA GLY A 56 4.96 6.32 -13.42
C GLY A 56 4.21 5.28 -12.57
N VAL A 57 4.81 4.12 -12.27
CA VAL A 57 4.15 3.06 -11.46
C VAL A 57 3.68 3.56 -10.09
N GLY A 58 4.48 4.42 -9.45
CA GLY A 58 4.11 5.04 -8.18
C GLY A 58 2.87 5.92 -8.31
N ASP A 59 2.80 6.71 -9.38
CA ASP A 59 1.71 7.67 -9.62
C ASP A 59 0.39 6.97 -9.91
N VAL A 60 0.42 5.79 -10.56
CA VAL A 60 -0.79 4.98 -10.80
C VAL A 60 -1.35 4.36 -9.51
N LEU A 61 -0.49 4.14 -8.51
CA LEU A 61 -0.88 3.52 -7.25
C LEU A 61 -1.46 4.51 -6.23
N VAL A 62 -1.39 5.83 -6.46
CA VAL A 62 -1.84 6.86 -5.48
C VAL A 62 -2.81 7.88 -6.05
#